data_AF-A0A4S8MFF6-F1
#
_entry.id   AF-A0A4S8MFF6-F1
#
_cell.length_a   1.000
_cell.length_b   1.000
_cell.length_c   1.000
_cell.angle_alpha   90.00
_cell.angle_beta   90.00
_cell.angle_gamma   90.00
#
_symmetry.space_group_name_H-M   'P 1'
#
loop_
_entity.id
_entity.type
_entity.pdbx_description
1 polymer ?
#
loop_
_entity_poly.entity_id
_entity_poly.type
_entity_poly.pdbx_seq_one_letter_code
_entity_poly.pdbx_strand_id
1 'polypeptide(L)'
;AGDVGIQVAYVEQQRLDGYDLIVQQALKRKEVFDKRVLRRAPGEVIFKKGRLVQIRREKDGHQAENKLMPRWSVPHRVLER
;
A
#
# COMPACT_ATOMS: atom_id res chain seq x y z
N ALA A 1 -16.36 -20.42 -39.94
CA ALA A 1 -15.41 -20.96 -38.94
C ALA A 1 -14.39 -19.92 -38.42
N GLY A 2 -14.32 -18.69 -38.96
CA GLY A 2 -13.28 -17.71 -38.57
C GLY A 2 -13.63 -16.76 -37.41
N ASP A 3 -14.90 -16.55 -37.12
CA ASP A 3 -15.34 -15.46 -36.22
C ASP A 3 -15.24 -15.82 -34.73
N VAL A 4 -15.64 -17.04 -34.38
CA VAL A 4 -15.56 -17.57 -33.00
C VAL A 4 -14.12 -17.70 -32.53
N GLY A 5 -13.20 -18.10 -33.42
CA GLY A 5 -11.78 -18.22 -33.09
C GLY A 5 -11.11 -16.88 -32.77
N ILE A 6 -11.53 -15.81 -33.47
CA ILE A 6 -11.04 -14.45 -33.21
C ILE A 6 -11.62 -13.92 -31.89
N GLN A 7 -12.90 -14.18 -31.61
CA GLN A 7 -13.54 -13.80 -30.36
C GLN A 7 -12.87 -14.47 -29.15
N VAL A 8 -12.55 -15.76 -29.24
CA VAL A 8 -11.89 -16.51 -28.16
C VAL A 8 -10.46 -15.99 -27.91
N ALA A 9 -9.67 -15.78 -28.97
CA ALA A 9 -8.34 -15.20 -28.84
C ALA A 9 -8.35 -13.77 -28.24
N TYR A 10 -9.36 -12.97 -28.58
CA TYR A 10 -9.54 -11.63 -28.03
C TYR A 10 -9.91 -11.65 -26.54
N VAL A 11 -10.77 -12.59 -26.12
CA VAL A 11 -11.13 -12.79 -24.71
C VAL A 11 -9.94 -13.30 -23.89
N GLU A 12 -9.15 -14.23 -24.42
CA GLU A 12 -7.92 -14.70 -23.77
C GLU A 12 -6.88 -13.58 -23.60
N GLN A 13 -6.75 -12.70 -24.59
CA GLN A 13 -5.83 -11.56 -24.52
C GLN A 13 -6.27 -10.49 -23.52
N GLN A 14 -7.58 -10.34 -23.27
CA GLN A 14 -8.11 -9.34 -22.34
C GLN A 14 -7.71 -9.58 -20.88
N ARG A 15 -7.22 -10.78 -20.50
CA ARG A 15 -6.76 -11.11 -19.13
C ARG A 15 -7.68 -10.48 -18.08
N LEU A 16 -8.97 -10.76 -18.19
CA LEU A 16 -9.99 -10.21 -17.28
C LEU A 16 -9.69 -10.58 -15.81
N ASP A 17 -9.01 -11.72 -15.60
CA ASP A 17 -8.53 -12.23 -14.32
C ASP A 17 -7.26 -11.52 -13.80
N GLY A 18 -6.64 -10.67 -14.63
CA GLY A 18 -5.38 -10.00 -14.29
C GLY A 18 -5.56 -9.04 -13.11
N TYR A 19 -6.71 -8.37 -13.03
CA TYR A 19 -7.06 -7.55 -11.88
C TYR A 19 -7.21 -8.39 -10.61
N ASP A 20 -7.92 -9.51 -10.70
CA ASP A 20 -8.08 -10.44 -9.58
C ASP A 20 -6.73 -10.99 -9.12
N LEU A 21 -5.83 -11.32 -10.03
CA LEU A 21 -4.47 -11.76 -9.70
C LEU A 21 -3.69 -10.67 -8.96
N ILE A 22 -3.82 -9.39 -9.38
CA ILE A 22 -3.20 -8.25 -8.71
C ILE A 22 -3.75 -8.09 -7.29
N VAL A 23 -5.07 -8.16 -7.13
CA VAL A 23 -5.74 -8.07 -5.82
C VAL A 23 -5.28 -9.21 -4.91
N GLN A 24 -5.25 -10.45 -5.41
CA GLN A 24 -4.80 -11.63 -4.66
C GLN A 24 -3.34 -11.49 -4.22
N GLN A 25 -2.46 -10.96 -5.09
CA GLN A 25 -1.08 -10.70 -4.73
C GLN A 25 -0.94 -9.59 -3.69
N ALA A 26 -1.74 -8.53 -3.79
CA ALA A 26 -1.76 -7.43 -2.82
C ALA A 26 -2.20 -7.93 -1.44
N LEU A 27 -3.25 -8.75 -1.37
CA LEU A 27 -3.74 -9.37 -0.14
C LEU A 27 -2.68 -10.26 0.52
N LYS A 28 -2.01 -11.13 -0.26
CA LYS A 28 -0.90 -11.96 0.24
C LYS A 28 0.24 -11.12 0.83
N ARG A 29 0.63 -10.04 0.16
CA ARG A 29 1.69 -9.14 0.65
C ARG A 29 1.28 -8.42 1.93
N LYS A 30 0.02 -7.98 2.01
CA LYS A 30 -0.56 -7.37 3.22
C LYS A 30 -0.51 -8.35 4.39
N GLU A 31 -0.96 -9.59 4.19
CA GLU A 31 -0.96 -10.61 5.24
C GLU A 31 0.44 -10.89 5.79
N VAL A 32 1.44 -11.03 4.90
CA VAL A 32 2.84 -11.24 5.31
C VAL A 32 3.38 -10.03 6.07
N PHE A 33 3.05 -8.82 5.62
CA PHE A 33 3.43 -7.58 6.30
C PHE A 33 2.81 -7.52 7.70
N ASP A 34 1.51 -7.77 7.82
CA ASP A 34 0.78 -7.74 9.10
C ASP A 34 1.37 -8.78 10.07
N LYS A 35 1.60 -10.01 9.63
CA LYS A 35 2.28 -11.04 10.44
C LYS A 35 3.65 -10.59 10.92
N ARG A 36 4.42 -9.91 10.06
CA ARG A 36 5.76 -9.39 10.41
C ARG A 36 5.70 -8.25 11.42
N VAL A 37 4.75 -7.33 11.25
CA VAL A 37 4.51 -6.21 12.18
C VAL A 37 4.09 -6.75 13.54
N LEU A 38 3.07 -7.62 13.57
CA LEU A 38 2.57 -8.22 14.80
C LEU A 38 3.65 -9.03 15.53
N ARG A 39 4.52 -9.74 14.82
CA ARG A 39 5.64 -10.47 15.44
C ARG A 39 6.69 -9.55 16.06
N ARG A 40 6.95 -8.38 15.47
CA ARG A 40 7.99 -7.44 15.94
C ARG A 40 7.48 -6.55 17.08
N ALA A 41 6.25 -6.09 16.97
CA ALA A 41 5.59 -5.24 17.95
C ALA A 41 4.12 -5.68 18.03
N PRO A 42 3.80 -6.69 18.86
CA PRO A 42 2.44 -7.19 19.02
C PRO A 42 1.60 -6.16 19.78
N GLY A 43 1.01 -5.22 19.05
CA GLY A 43 0.03 -4.30 19.64
C GLY A 43 -0.03 -2.94 18.97
N GLU A 44 -1.13 -2.24 19.26
CA GLU A 44 -1.30 -0.82 18.95
C GLU A 44 -0.11 -0.01 19.51
N VAL A 45 0.51 0.82 18.68
CA VAL A 45 1.58 1.72 19.12
C VAL A 45 0.94 2.90 19.83
N ILE A 46 0.77 2.77 21.15
CA ILE A 46 0.29 3.87 21.99
C ILE A 46 1.44 4.88 22.20
N PHE A 47 1.24 6.09 21.69
CA PHE A 47 2.15 7.20 21.91
C PHE A 47 1.98 7.75 23.33
N LYS A 48 3.08 7.75 24.09
CA LYS A 48 3.12 8.33 25.44
C LYS A 48 3.61 9.78 25.36
N LYS A 49 3.10 10.63 26.27
CA LYS A 49 3.59 12.01 26.44
C LYS A 49 5.12 12.05 26.53
N GLY A 50 5.72 12.98 25.80
CA GLY A 50 7.17 13.19 25.73
C GLY A 50 7.90 12.35 24.68
N ARG A 51 7.27 11.32 24.07
CA ARG A 51 7.89 10.55 22.98
C ARG A 51 8.00 11.37 21.71
N LEU A 52 9.07 11.11 20.95
CA LEU A 52 9.26 11.66 19.62
C LEU A 52 8.50 10.82 18.59
N VAL A 53 7.76 11.51 17.73
CA VAL A 53 6.98 10.94 16.63
C VAL A 53 7.20 11.75 15.36
N GLN A 54 7.00 11.13 14.20
CA GLN A 54 7.01 11.83 12.92
C GLN A 54 5.67 11.59 12.23
N ILE A 55 5.13 12.65 11.62
CA ILE A 55 3.82 12.62 10.97
C ILE A 55 4.06 12.35 9.49
N ARG A 56 3.37 11.35 8.95
CA ARG A 56 3.39 11.06 7.52
C ARG A 56 2.56 12.10 6.78
N ARG A 57 3.12 12.70 5.73
CA ARG A 57 2.38 13.60 4.84
C ARG A 57 1.63 12.77 3.80
N GLU A 58 0.30 12.92 3.72
CA GLU A 58 -0.56 12.37 2.66
C GLU A 58 -0.50 13.25 1.40
N LYS A 59 0.69 13.45 0.83
CA LYS A 59 0.79 14.03 -0.51
C LYS A 59 0.71 12.90 -1.52
N ASP A 60 -0.51 12.53 -1.89
CA ASP A 60 -0.84 11.45 -2.82
C ASP A 60 -0.84 11.89 -4.29
N GLY A 61 0.15 12.69 -4.67
CA GLY A 61 0.32 13.14 -6.05
C GLY A 61 1.59 12.59 -6.68
N HIS A 62 1.49 11.94 -7.84
CA HIS A 62 2.64 11.57 -8.70
C HIS A 62 3.34 12.77 -9.36
N GLN A 63 2.99 13.99 -8.95
CA GLN A 63 3.61 15.23 -9.40
C GLN A 63 5.11 15.18 -9.11
N ALA A 64 5.91 15.62 -10.08
CA ALA A 64 7.37 15.58 -10.00
C ALA A 64 7.91 16.31 -8.76
N GLU A 65 7.25 17.41 -8.36
CA GLU A 65 7.56 18.22 -7.19
C GLU A 65 7.51 17.42 -5.87
N ASN A 66 6.62 16.42 -5.78
CA ASN A 66 6.46 15.60 -4.58
C ASN A 66 7.50 14.47 -4.47
N LYS A 67 8.25 14.19 -5.55
CA LYS A 67 9.24 13.10 -5.57
C LYS A 67 10.44 13.36 -4.66
N LEU A 68 10.82 14.63 -4.51
CA LEU A 68 11.98 15.05 -3.69
C LEU A 68 11.57 15.51 -2.29
N MET A 69 10.27 15.56 -1.99
CA MET A 69 9.80 16.01 -0.69
C MET A 69 9.89 14.89 0.35
N PRO A 70 10.44 15.17 1.55
CA PRO A 70 10.41 14.22 2.65
C PRO A 70 8.98 13.80 2.98
N ARG A 71 8.74 12.48 3.03
CA ARG A 71 7.43 11.91 3.38
C ARG A 71 7.08 12.07 4.86
N TRP A 72 8.09 12.24 5.70
CA TRP A 72 7.97 12.38 7.15
C TRP A 72 8.25 13.83 7.55
N SER A 73 7.50 14.34 8.53
CA SER A 73 7.79 15.64 9.14
C SER A 73 9.06 15.59 9.99
N VAL A 74 9.50 16.76 10.45
CA VAL A 74 10.49 16.84 11.54
C VAL A 74 9.98 16.09 12.78
N PRO A 75 10.86 15.62 13.68
CA PRO A 75 10.41 14.97 14.92
C PRO A 75 9.58 15.91 15.80
N HIS A 76 8.41 15.46 16.22
CA HIS A 76 7.51 16.17 17.14
C HIS A 76 7.42 15.43 18.46
N ARG A 77 7.18 16.14 19.56
CA ARG A 77 6.90 15.53 20.86
C ARG A 77 5.40 15.44 21.10
N VAL A 78 4.97 14.29 21.60
CA VAL A 78 3.59 14.06 22.03
C VAL A 78 3.34 14.88 23.30
N LEU A 79 2.45 15.86 23.24
CA LEU A 79 2.08 16.68 24.40
C LEU A 79 0.98 16.02 25.23
N GLU A 80 -0.02 15.47 24.54
CA GLU A 80 -1.21 14.83 25.11
C GLU A 80 -1.62 13.62 24.25
N ARG A 81 -2.46 12.72 24.80
CA ARG A 81 -2.93 11.50 24.12
C ARG A 81 -4.22 11.77 23.38
#